data_AF-J3E109-F1
#
_entry.id   AF-J3E109-F1
#
_cell.length_a   1.000
_cell.length_b   1.000
_cell.length_c   1.000
_cell.angle_alpha   90.00
_cell.angle_beta   90.00
_cell.angle_gamma   90.00
#
_symmetry.space_group_name_H-M   'P 1'
#
loop_
_entity.id
_entity.type
_entity.pdbx_description
1 polymer ?
#
loop_
_entity_poly.entity_id
_entity_poly.type
_entity_poly.pdbx_seq_one_letter_code
_entity_poly.pdbx_strand_id
1 'polypeptide(L)'
;MSSHSLASVLARLKQLTGSATDVQLARALDVSPQTLSSWKVRDSIPYSLCVLVARKHPCTLDWLLLGEPHERSPAPANDAWENDVLERLRGLSSADRQAILLHIEDKQRIQQLEQQLQALNANCAGANAG
;
A
#
# COMPACT_ATOMS: atom_id res chain seq x y z
N MET A 1 -14.71 15.49 -8.47
CA MET A 1 -13.74 16.56 -8.19
C MET A 1 -12.69 15.98 -7.27
N SER A 2 -11.52 15.64 -7.80
CA SER A 2 -10.50 14.82 -7.13
C SER A 2 -10.12 15.41 -5.77
N SER A 3 -10.40 14.66 -4.70
CA SER A 3 -10.22 15.02 -3.28
C SER A 3 -8.76 15.14 -2.83
N HIS A 4 -7.81 15.14 -3.76
CA HIS A 4 -6.37 14.96 -3.51
C HIS A 4 -5.59 16.29 -3.47
N SER A 5 -6.29 17.43 -3.42
CA SER A 5 -5.64 18.74 -3.34
C SER A 5 -5.00 18.98 -1.97
N LEU A 6 -3.94 19.79 -1.91
CA LEU A 6 -3.30 20.21 -0.66
C LEU A 6 -4.33 20.78 0.33
N ALA A 7 -5.30 21.55 -0.18
CA ALA A 7 -6.38 22.11 0.63
C ALA A 7 -7.16 21.03 1.40
N SER A 8 -7.47 19.92 0.75
CA SER A 8 -8.15 18.77 1.38
C SER A 8 -7.27 18.09 2.42
N VAL A 9 -5.96 17.96 2.17
CA VAL A 9 -5.00 17.41 3.15
C VAL A 9 -4.91 18.33 4.38
N LEU A 10 -4.79 19.64 4.18
CA LEU A 10 -4.75 20.62 5.28
C LEU A 10 -6.05 20.65 6.09
N ALA A 11 -7.21 20.50 5.44
CA ALA A 11 -8.49 20.38 6.12
C ALA A 11 -8.55 19.15 7.04
N ARG A 12 -8.07 18.00 6.57
CA ARG A 12 -7.97 16.77 7.39
C ARG A 12 -6.97 16.90 8.54
N LEU A 13 -5.83 17.55 8.30
CA LEU A 13 -4.86 17.84 9.36
C LEU A 13 -5.45 18.76 10.44
N LYS A 14 -6.26 19.75 10.04
CA LYS A 14 -7.00 20.60 10.99
C LYS A 14 -8.00 19.80 11.81
N GLN A 15 -8.75 18.90 11.18
CA GLN A 15 -9.67 18.01 11.89
C GLN A 15 -8.95 17.10 12.89
N LEU A 16 -7.84 16.49 12.51
CA LEU A 16 -7.04 15.61 13.38
C LEU A 16 -6.43 16.33 14.58
N THR A 17 -6.01 17.57 14.39
CA THR A 17 -5.33 18.38 15.42
C THR A 17 -6.30 19.27 16.21
N GLY A 18 -7.60 19.28 15.88
CA GLY A 18 -8.57 20.19 16.49
C GLY A 18 -8.31 21.68 16.19
N SER A 19 -7.56 21.98 15.12
CA SER A 19 -7.14 23.34 14.79
C SER A 19 -8.17 24.03 13.88
N ALA A 20 -8.69 25.18 14.30
CA ALA A 20 -9.58 25.99 13.45
C ALA A 20 -8.79 26.88 12.48
N THR A 21 -7.63 27.37 12.91
CA THR A 21 -6.79 28.30 12.13
C THR A 21 -5.50 27.67 11.65
N ASP A 22 -4.91 28.24 10.61
CA ASP A 22 -3.60 27.83 10.10
C ASP A 22 -2.49 28.02 11.13
N VAL A 23 -2.60 29.05 11.98
CA VAL A 23 -1.65 29.33 13.06
C VAL A 23 -1.73 28.25 14.14
N GLN A 24 -2.94 27.82 14.49
CA GLN A 24 -3.13 26.69 15.41
C GLN A 24 -2.59 25.39 14.83
N LEU A 25 -2.85 25.14 13.54
CA LEU A 25 -2.32 23.95 12.87
C LEU A 25 -0.79 23.96 12.84
N ALA A 26 -0.18 25.10 12.51
CA ALA A 26 1.28 25.24 12.51
C ALA A 26 1.88 24.91 13.88
N ARG A 27 1.25 25.41 14.97
CA ARG A 27 1.66 25.07 16.35
C ARG A 27 1.47 23.59 16.66
N ALA A 28 0.34 22.99 16.28
CA ALA A 28 0.07 21.57 16.52
C ALA A 28 1.03 20.64 15.78
N LEU A 29 1.50 21.07 14.60
CA LEU A 29 2.48 20.35 13.77
C LEU A 29 3.94 20.71 14.09
N ASP A 30 4.17 21.60 15.07
CA ASP A 30 5.50 22.10 15.44
C ASP A 30 6.27 22.73 14.26
N VAL A 31 5.57 23.53 13.45
CA VAL A 31 6.13 24.27 12.32
C VAL A 31 5.81 25.75 12.40
N SER A 32 6.60 26.59 11.72
CA SER A 32 6.31 28.02 11.67
C SER A 32 5.08 28.31 10.79
N PRO A 33 4.26 29.34 11.10
CA PRO A 33 3.17 29.77 10.21
C PRO A 33 3.65 30.14 8.81
N GLN A 34 4.88 30.67 8.68
CA GLN A 34 5.50 30.97 7.38
C GLN A 34 5.76 29.71 6.56
N THR A 35 6.18 28.62 7.20
CA THR A 35 6.39 27.31 6.56
C THR A 35 5.07 26.78 5.98
N LEU A 36 3.99 26.87 6.76
CA LEU A 36 2.67 26.44 6.32
C LEU A 36 2.13 27.31 5.17
N SER A 37 2.36 28.63 5.21
CA SER A 37 2.07 29.53 4.08
C SER A 37 2.88 29.15 2.83
N SER A 38 4.16 28.80 2.97
CA SER A 38 5.00 28.35 1.85
C SER A 38 4.47 27.06 1.20
N TRP A 39 3.95 26.12 1.99
CA TRP A 39 3.32 24.91 1.46
C TRP A 39 2.09 25.21 0.62
N LYS A 40 1.24 26.14 1.06
CA LYS A 40 0.06 26.59 0.32
C LYS A 40 0.42 27.23 -1.02
N VAL A 41 1.44 28.09 -1.03
CA VAL A 41 1.91 28.74 -2.26
C VAL A 41 2.47 27.73 -3.25
N ARG A 42 3.19 26.71 -2.76
CA ARG A 42 3.79 25.67 -3.60
C ARG A 42 2.84 24.50 -3.92
N ASP A 43 1.60 24.58 -3.43
CA ASP A 43 0.59 23.51 -3.48
C ASP A 43 1.15 22.12 -3.09
N SER A 44 2.03 22.07 -2.09
CA SER A 44 2.77 20.85 -1.73
C SER A 44 3.10 20.79 -0.25
N ILE A 45 2.93 19.60 0.34
CA ILE A 45 3.21 19.29 1.75
C ILE A 45 4.33 18.25 1.86
N PRO A 46 5.25 18.37 2.82
CA PRO A 46 6.27 17.34 3.06
C PRO A 46 5.63 16.01 3.49
N TYR A 47 5.87 14.94 2.73
CA TYR A 47 5.34 13.61 3.07
C TYR A 47 5.87 13.07 4.40
N SER A 48 7.10 13.43 4.78
CA SER A 48 7.67 13.08 6.08
C SER A 48 6.78 13.57 7.24
N LEU A 49 6.19 14.76 7.11
CA LEU A 49 5.29 15.31 8.11
C LEU A 49 3.94 14.55 8.13
N CYS A 50 3.39 14.21 6.96
CA CYS A 50 2.18 13.38 6.89
C CYS A 50 2.37 12.02 7.58
N VAL A 51 3.54 11.38 7.39
CA VAL A 51 3.87 10.11 8.07
C VAL A 51 4.01 10.30 9.58
N LEU A 52 4.64 11.39 10.03
CA LEU A 52 4.76 11.68 11.46
C LEU A 52 3.38 11.89 12.11
N VAL A 53 2.48 12.62 11.45
CA VAL A 53 1.10 12.81 11.92
C VAL A 53 0.36 11.47 11.96
N ALA A 54 0.45 10.66 10.91
CA ALA A 54 -0.17 9.33 10.87
C ALA A 54 0.36 8.36 11.93
N ARG A 55 1.59 8.55 12.42
CA ARG A 55 2.13 7.78 13.56
C ARG A 55 1.65 8.29 14.92
N LYS A 56 1.42 9.61 15.04
CA LYS A 56 0.99 10.25 16.30
C LYS A 56 -0.52 10.17 16.53
N HIS A 57 -1.30 10.14 15.46
CA HIS A 57 -2.76 10.09 15.49
C HIS A 57 -3.26 8.74 14.97
N PRO A 58 -4.42 8.25 15.42
CA PRO A 58 -5.01 7.00 14.92
C PRO A 58 -5.64 7.18 13.52
N CYS A 59 -4.84 7.57 12.53
CA CYS A 59 -5.27 7.76 11.14
C CYS A 59 -4.31 7.07 10.16
N THR A 60 -4.86 6.56 9.05
CA THR A 60 -4.04 6.02 7.97
C THR A 60 -3.50 7.13 7.08
N LEU A 61 -2.34 6.90 6.47
CA LEU A 61 -1.75 7.84 5.53
C LEU A 61 -2.64 8.02 4.28
N ASP A 62 -3.30 6.94 3.84
CA ASP A 62 -4.23 6.94 2.71
C ASP A 62 -5.43 7.85 2.99
N TRP A 63 -6.01 7.76 4.19
CA TRP A 63 -7.07 8.68 4.58
C TRP A 63 -6.59 10.11 4.67
N LEU A 64 -5.34 10.35 5.09
CA LEU A 64 -4.77 11.69 5.21
C LEU A 64 -4.43 12.33 3.85
N LEU A 65 -4.04 11.54 2.84
CA LEU A 65 -3.64 12.04 1.52
C LEU A 65 -4.77 11.96 0.49
N LEU A 66 -5.46 10.83 0.41
CA LEU A 66 -6.45 10.51 -0.64
C LEU A 66 -7.89 10.82 -0.21
N GLY A 67 -8.17 10.72 1.09
CA GLY A 67 -9.48 11.05 1.67
C GLY A 67 -10.43 9.87 1.63
N GLU A 68 -9.94 8.76 1.07
CA GLU A 68 -10.50 7.43 1.14
C GLU A 68 -10.40 7.00 2.62
N PRO A 69 -11.51 6.81 3.35
CA PRO A 69 -11.45 6.05 4.58
C PRO A 69 -10.74 4.74 4.31
N HIS A 70 -10.01 4.22 5.30
CA HIS A 70 -9.64 2.81 5.29
C HIS A 70 -10.92 1.99 5.52
N GLU A 71 -11.89 2.11 4.62
CA GLU A 71 -12.61 0.93 4.22
C GLU A 71 -11.49 -0.01 3.81
N ARG A 72 -11.24 -1.02 4.65
CA ARG A 72 -10.82 -2.30 4.09
C ARG A 72 -11.88 -2.59 3.05
N SER A 73 -11.67 -2.10 1.82
CA SER A 73 -12.45 -2.53 0.68
C SER A 73 -12.52 -4.04 0.84
N PRO A 74 -13.71 -4.65 0.90
CA PRO A 74 -13.83 -6.08 1.15
C PRO A 74 -12.91 -6.73 0.13
N ALA A 75 -11.80 -7.17 0.67
CA ALA A 75 -10.60 -7.44 -0.07
C ALA A 75 -11.07 -8.49 -1.10
N PRO A 76 -10.96 -8.25 -2.42
CA PRO A 76 -11.60 -9.08 -3.44
C PRO A 76 -11.37 -10.53 -3.06
N ALA A 77 -12.37 -11.41 -3.06
CA ALA A 77 -12.37 -12.72 -2.36
C ALA A 77 -11.05 -13.55 -2.37
N ASN A 78 -10.15 -13.29 -3.32
CA ASN A 78 -8.72 -13.60 -3.26
C ASN A 78 -8.02 -13.22 -1.94
N ASP A 79 -8.22 -12.02 -1.43
CA ASP A 79 -7.52 -11.53 -0.25
C ASP A 79 -8.02 -12.22 1.02
N ALA A 80 -9.24 -12.75 1.05
CA ALA A 80 -9.76 -13.49 2.20
C ALA A 80 -9.04 -14.83 2.39
N TRP A 81 -8.83 -15.59 1.29
CA TRP A 81 -8.05 -16.82 1.36
C TRP A 81 -6.57 -16.51 1.60
N GLU A 82 -6.04 -15.44 0.98
CA GLU A 82 -4.65 -15.03 1.16
C GLU A 82 -4.38 -14.65 2.61
N ASN A 83 -5.27 -13.88 3.24
CA ASN A 83 -5.19 -13.55 4.67
C ASN A 83 -5.30 -14.80 5.56
N ASP A 84 -6.21 -15.75 5.28
CA ASP A 84 -6.32 -17.01 6.04
C ASP A 84 -5.04 -17.85 5.92
N VAL A 85 -4.47 -17.97 4.71
CA VAL A 85 -3.20 -18.69 4.48
C VAL A 85 -2.05 -18.00 5.21
N LEU A 86 -1.95 -16.67 5.14
CA LEU A 86 -0.92 -15.91 5.86
C LEU A 86 -1.02 -16.08 7.37
N GLU A 87 -2.23 -16.03 7.94
CA GLU A 87 -2.44 -16.27 9.37
C GLU A 87 -2.04 -17.69 9.79
N ARG A 88 -2.41 -18.71 9.00
CA ARG A 88 -1.99 -20.10 9.26
C ARG A 88 -0.47 -20.25 9.18
N LEU A 89 0.16 -19.70 8.15
CA LEU A 89 1.62 -19.71 8.00
C LEU A 89 2.32 -19.03 9.18
N ARG A 90 1.78 -17.91 9.67
CA ARG A 90 2.29 -17.21 10.85
C ARG A 90 2.17 -18.02 12.14
N GLY A 91 1.26 -18.99 12.21
CA GLY A 91 1.14 -19.92 13.34
C GLY A 91 2.14 -21.08 13.32
N LEU A 92 2.76 -21.39 12.18
CA LEU A 92 3.68 -22.52 12.03
C LEU A 92 5.09 -22.24 12.55
N SER A 93 5.82 -23.31 12.89
CA SER A 93 7.23 -23.25 13.26
C SER A 93 8.11 -22.82 12.08
N SER A 94 9.34 -22.38 12.35
CA SER A 94 10.27 -21.99 11.28
C SER A 94 10.64 -23.15 10.35
N ALA A 95 10.75 -24.37 10.89
CA ALA A 95 11.03 -25.57 10.11
C ALA A 95 9.87 -25.91 9.16
N ASP A 96 8.62 -25.83 9.65
CA ASP A 96 7.44 -26.12 8.84
C ASP A 96 7.23 -25.08 7.73
N ARG A 97 7.47 -23.79 8.02
CA ARG A 97 7.45 -22.75 6.98
C ARG A 97 8.49 -23.00 5.91
N GLN A 98 9.70 -23.44 6.28
CA GLN A 98 10.76 -23.74 5.32
C GLN A 98 10.38 -24.94 4.43
N ALA A 99 9.76 -25.97 5.00
CA ALA A 99 9.27 -27.12 4.23
C ALA A 99 8.19 -26.69 3.22
N ILE A 100 7.26 -25.81 3.63
CA ILE A 100 6.24 -25.26 2.73
C ILE A 100 6.88 -24.43 1.60
N LEU A 101 7.91 -23.62 1.89
CA LEU A 101 8.62 -22.89 0.85
C LEU A 101 9.22 -23.82 -0.19
N LEU A 102 9.84 -24.93 0.23
CA LEU A 102 10.39 -25.91 -0.70
C LEU A 102 9.30 -26.53 -1.61
N HIS A 103 8.13 -26.84 -1.04
CA HIS A 103 7.00 -27.34 -1.83
C HIS A 103 6.50 -26.32 -2.86
N ILE A 104 6.51 -25.03 -2.51
CA ILE A 104 6.14 -23.95 -3.43
C ILE A 104 7.16 -23.86 -4.57
N GLU A 105 8.47 -23.90 -4.25
CA GLU A 105 9.54 -23.87 -5.24
C GLU A 105 9.47 -25.05 -6.21
N ASP A 106 9.25 -26.26 -5.70
CA ASP A 106 9.08 -27.46 -6.51
C ASP A 106 7.89 -27.32 -7.47
N LYS A 107 6.76 -26.82 -6.97
CA LYS A 107 5.56 -26.61 -7.79
C LYS A 107 5.81 -25.60 -8.91
N GLN A 108 6.49 -24.49 -8.62
CA GLN A 108 6.86 -23.48 -9.61
C GLN A 108 7.81 -24.04 -10.66
N ARG A 109 8.81 -24.82 -10.24
CA ARG A 109 9.77 -25.46 -11.14
C ARG A 109 9.08 -26.41 -12.11
N ILE A 110 8.14 -27.23 -11.63
CA ILE A 110 7.37 -28.15 -12.48
C ILE A 110 6.56 -27.35 -13.51
N GLN A 111 5.85 -26.31 -13.09
CA GLN A 111 5.07 -25.47 -14.02
C GLN A 111 5.93 -24.81 -15.09
N GLN A 112 7.13 -24.34 -14.71
CA GLN A 112 8.09 -23.78 -15.67
C GLN A 112 8.54 -24.82 -16.70
N LEU A 113 8.86 -26.04 -16.25
CA LEU A 113 9.25 -27.13 -17.16
C LEU A 113 8.09 -27.50 -18.11
N GLU A 114 6.87 -27.59 -17.61
CA GLU A 114 5.67 -27.84 -18.42
C GLU A 114 5.48 -26.77 -19.51
N GLN A 115 5.65 -25.49 -19.16
CA GLN A 115 5.60 -24.38 -20.11
C GLN A 115 6.70 -24.47 -21.18
N GLN A 116 7.92 -24.82 -20.80
CA GLN A 116 9.04 -25.00 -21.73
C GLN A 116 8.79 -26.15 -22.70
N LEU A 117 8.27 -27.29 -22.21
CA LEU A 117 7.89 -28.42 -23.05
C LEU A 117 6.78 -28.04 -24.04
N GLN A 118 5.76 -27.32 -23.60
CA GLN A 118 4.69 -26.83 -24.48
C GLN A 118 5.22 -25.91 -25.58
N ALA A 119 6.13 -24.99 -25.24
CA ALA A 119 6.74 -24.06 -26.19
C ALA A 119 7.60 -24.80 -27.23
N LEU A 120 8.42 -25.76 -26.81
CA LEU A 120 9.23 -26.58 -27.72
C LEU A 120 8.35 -27.41 -28.66
N ASN A 121 7.29 -28.03 -28.13
CA ASN A 121 6.36 -28.81 -28.94
C ASN A 121 5.63 -27.94 -29.98
N ALA A 122 5.21 -26.73 -29.59
CA ALA A 122 4.59 -25.77 -30.52
C ALA A 122 5.56 -25.33 -31.64
N ASN A 123 6.84 -25.08 -31.32
CA ASN A 123 7.84 -24.71 -32.32
C ASN A 123 8.17 -25.85 -33.28
N CYS A 124 8.26 -27.08 -32.79
CA CYS A 124 8.48 -28.26 -33.64
C CYS A 124 7.27 -28.58 -34.53
N ALA A 125 6.05 -28.40 -34.03
CA ALA A 125 4.84 -28.56 -34.83
C ALA A 125 4.73 -27.50 -35.95
N GLY A 126 5.17 -26.26 -35.69
CA GLY A 126 5.24 -25.21 -36.71
C GLY A 126 6.32 -25.44 -37.78
N ALA A 127 7.43 -26.09 -37.42
CA ALA A 127 8.52 -26.39 -38.35
C ALA A 127 8.25 -27.56 -39.31
N ASN A 128 7.28 -28.43 -39.00
CA ASN A 128 6.92 -29.59 -39.82
C ASN A 128 5.76 -29.33 -40.80
N ALA A 129 5.19 -28.12 -40.79
CA ALA A 129 4.04 -27.71 -41.59
C ALA A 129 4.37 -26.70 -42.72
N GLY A 130 5.66 -26.45 -42.96
CA GLY A 130 6.17 -25.61 -44.07
C GLY A 130 7.12 -26.39 -44.97
#